data_AF-A4GD38-F1
#
_entry.id   AF-A4GD38-F1
#
_cell.length_a   1.000
_cell.length_b   1.000
_cell.length_c   1.000
_cell.angle_alpha   90.00
_cell.angle_beta   90.00
_cell.angle_gamma   90.00
#
_symmetry.space_group_name_H-M   'P 1'
#
loop_
_entity.id
_entity.type
_entity.pdbx_description
1 polymer ?
#
loop_
_entity_poly.entity_id
_entity_poly.type
_entity_poly.pdbx_seq_one_letter_code
_entity_poly.pdbx_strand_id
1 'polypeptide(L)'
;MKIIYQQDEKDCGVTCIAMVLSNYKTKIPIYKLREISGTDLHGVSALGIKETLELFGLICQIGQANNEVWQETDLPLPLIAHVISEQKYPHYVVVYKVKGNQLFIADPAKGKVKKSIEEFAKEWTGVLLLASPKESYQPSIEKVDGLSSFLPILLEQKALIFHIVLASFFITLFGIISSYYFQGLLDNVIPNQAKSTLNMISIGLLFVYLFRVVFEYSRSYILMVLGQRMSMSIMLNYFKHVLSLPLNFFATRTSGEIISRFLDANKIIDALASATLSIFLDIGMVILVGTTLAIQSTPLFLLTLAFLPFYILVVYIFIKSYDKANTEEMSAGASVNSSIIESLNGIETIKSYNGEAVVYQRVDSEFVTLMKKSFKSGILDNIQQALKLAIQLISSALILWLGSIYVIEGKISLGQLITYNALLVFFTEPLQNIINLQVKMQKARIANKRLNEIMSISSEKGDKEKTLNISETYFNKEIKLEKVTFSYNMKLPILKEISFKIAPYSKVALVGVSGSGKSTLAKRFCCKVF
;
A
#
# COMPACT_ATOMS: atom_id res chain seq x y z
N MET A 1 8.33 18.74 -13.10
CA MET A 1 7.15 18.24 -12.36
C MET A 1 7.17 16.72 -12.16
N LYS A 2 6.88 16.25 -10.94
CA LYS A 2 6.68 14.83 -10.59
C LYS A 2 5.21 14.45 -10.81
N ILE A 3 4.94 13.34 -11.49
CA ILE A 3 3.58 12.83 -11.69
C ILE A 3 3.06 12.16 -10.41
N ILE A 4 1.80 12.41 -10.09
CA ILE A 4 1.06 11.69 -9.05
C ILE A 4 -0.15 11.08 -9.75
N TYR A 5 -0.35 9.78 -9.57
CA TYR A 5 -1.50 9.08 -10.14
C TYR A 5 -2.69 9.18 -9.20
N GLN A 6 -3.89 9.30 -9.77
CA GLN A 6 -5.13 9.25 -9.01
C GLN A 6 -5.32 7.86 -8.40
N GLN A 7 -5.81 7.81 -7.16
CA GLN A 7 -6.07 6.54 -6.48
C GLN A 7 -7.50 6.04 -6.69
N ASP A 8 -8.42 6.97 -6.91
CA ASP A 8 -9.82 6.76 -7.22
C ASP A 8 -10.17 7.60 -8.45
N GLU A 9 -11.21 7.24 -9.20
CA GLU A 9 -11.65 7.95 -10.40
C GLU A 9 -12.05 9.40 -10.09
N LYS A 10 -12.52 9.63 -8.87
CA LYS A 10 -13.05 10.92 -8.39
C LYS A 10 -11.95 11.88 -7.92
N ASP A 11 -10.73 11.39 -7.77
CA ASP A 11 -9.61 12.12 -7.17
C ASP A 11 -8.79 12.92 -8.20
N CYS A 12 -9.24 13.07 -9.45
CA CYS A 12 -8.49 13.76 -10.50
C CYS A 12 -8.12 15.21 -10.10
N GLY A 13 -9.09 15.98 -9.59
CA GLY A 13 -8.89 17.35 -9.12
C GLY A 13 -7.96 17.43 -7.90
N VAL A 14 -8.14 16.55 -6.91
CA VAL A 14 -7.27 16.44 -5.72
C VAL A 14 -5.84 16.12 -6.12
N THR A 15 -5.67 15.22 -7.09
CA THR A 15 -4.37 14.82 -7.60
C THR A 15 -3.70 15.98 -8.35
N CYS A 16 -4.47 16.79 -9.09
CA CYS A 16 -3.96 18.02 -9.70
C CYS A 16 -3.46 19.01 -8.65
N ILE A 17 -4.21 19.25 -7.56
CA ILE A 17 -3.76 20.06 -6.42
C ILE A 17 -2.44 19.53 -5.87
N ALA A 18 -2.37 18.21 -5.59
CA ALA A 18 -1.17 17.58 -5.05
C ALA A 18 0.04 17.74 -5.97
N MET A 19 -0.16 17.65 -7.29
CA MET A 19 0.90 17.84 -8.28
C MET A 19 1.39 19.30 -8.29
N VAL A 20 0.48 20.28 -8.31
CA VAL A 20 0.82 21.71 -8.25
C VAL A 20 1.58 22.04 -6.97
N LEU A 21 1.09 21.62 -5.80
CA LEU A 21 1.78 21.80 -4.51
C LEU A 21 3.18 21.17 -4.50
N SER A 22 3.30 19.96 -5.05
CA SER A 22 4.58 19.23 -5.16
C SER A 22 5.59 19.95 -6.05
N ASN A 23 5.13 20.68 -7.07
CA ASN A 23 6.00 21.53 -7.90
C ASN A 23 6.62 22.67 -7.08
N TYR A 24 5.88 23.21 -6.12
CA TYR A 24 6.34 24.23 -5.17
C TYR A 24 6.95 23.63 -3.87
N LYS A 25 7.38 22.35 -3.92
CA LYS A 25 8.02 21.60 -2.81
C LYS A 25 7.11 21.29 -1.61
N THR A 26 5.82 21.61 -1.66
CA THR A 26 4.85 21.21 -0.63
C THR A 26 4.32 19.81 -0.88
N LYS A 27 4.33 18.97 0.15
CA LYS A 27 3.87 17.58 0.07
C LYS A 27 2.84 17.31 1.15
N ILE A 28 1.58 17.25 0.72
CA ILE A 28 0.44 16.93 1.56
C ILE A 28 -0.13 15.58 1.11
N PRO A 29 -0.52 14.70 2.04
CA PRO A 29 -1.20 13.46 1.71
C PRO A 29 -2.52 13.69 0.95
N ILE A 30 -2.84 12.81 -0.01
CA ILE A 30 -4.04 12.95 -0.86
C ILE A 30 -5.33 12.93 -0.03
N TYR A 31 -5.43 12.09 1.01
CA TYR A 31 -6.64 12.03 1.85
C TYR A 31 -6.98 13.37 2.52
N LYS A 32 -5.96 14.11 2.97
CA LYS A 32 -6.13 15.40 3.63
C LYS A 32 -6.54 16.45 2.61
N LEU A 33 -5.94 16.43 1.42
CA LEU A 33 -6.38 17.27 0.31
C LEU A 33 -7.83 16.96 -0.11
N ARG A 34 -8.24 15.68 -0.08
CA ARG A 34 -9.61 15.25 -0.39
C ARG A 34 -10.63 15.82 0.60
N GLU A 35 -10.28 15.82 1.89
CA GLU A 35 -11.11 16.39 2.97
C GLU A 35 -11.20 17.92 2.87
N ILE A 36 -10.06 18.60 2.72
CA ILE A 36 -10.00 20.07 2.63
C ILE A 36 -10.71 20.58 1.38
N SER A 37 -10.52 19.92 0.24
CA SER A 37 -11.15 20.31 -1.02
C SER A 37 -12.64 19.98 -1.11
N GLY A 38 -13.21 19.28 -0.12
CA GLY A 38 -14.60 18.87 -0.14
C GLY A 38 -14.92 17.89 -1.27
N THR A 39 -13.99 17.00 -1.60
CA THR A 39 -14.24 15.99 -2.65
C THR A 39 -15.36 15.07 -2.21
N ASP A 40 -16.36 14.89 -3.07
CA ASP A 40 -17.48 13.97 -2.81
C ASP A 40 -17.58 12.88 -3.87
N LEU A 41 -18.71 12.16 -3.89
CA LEU A 41 -18.93 11.06 -4.82
C LEU A 41 -18.96 11.51 -6.31
N HIS A 42 -19.04 12.81 -6.59
CA HIS A 42 -19.04 13.40 -7.93
C HIS A 42 -17.73 14.11 -8.28
N GLY A 43 -16.73 14.09 -7.38
CA GLY A 43 -15.42 14.72 -7.60
C GLY A 43 -15.26 16.06 -6.88
N VAL A 44 -14.44 16.95 -7.45
CA VAL A 44 -14.06 18.24 -6.83
C VAL A 44 -14.55 19.41 -7.67
N SER A 45 -15.13 20.42 -7.02
CA SER A 45 -15.51 21.68 -7.66
C SER A 45 -14.28 22.56 -7.92
N ALA A 46 -14.31 23.40 -8.96
CA ALA A 46 -13.24 24.37 -9.21
C ALA A 46 -13.03 25.32 -8.02
N LEU A 47 -14.11 25.66 -7.31
CA LEU A 47 -14.06 26.44 -6.06
C LEU A 47 -13.28 25.69 -4.97
N GLY A 48 -13.57 24.41 -4.75
CA GLY A 48 -12.85 23.59 -3.77
C GLY A 48 -11.36 23.47 -4.09
N ILE A 49 -10.99 23.39 -5.38
CA ILE A 49 -9.59 23.43 -5.82
C ILE A 49 -8.95 24.78 -5.45
N LYS A 50 -9.62 25.89 -5.78
CA LYS A 50 -9.14 27.24 -5.47
C LYS A 50 -8.92 27.45 -3.98
N GLU A 51 -9.94 27.20 -3.16
CA GLU A 51 -9.89 27.39 -1.71
C GLU A 51 -8.80 26.52 -1.07
N THR A 52 -8.62 25.29 -1.55
CA THR A 52 -7.55 24.41 -1.07
C THR A 52 -6.17 24.96 -1.40
N LEU A 53 -5.93 25.41 -2.64
CA LEU A 53 -4.65 26.00 -3.02
C LEU A 53 -4.36 27.28 -2.22
N GLU A 54 -5.39 28.10 -1.98
CA GLU A 54 -5.29 29.32 -1.18
C GLU A 54 -4.99 29.04 0.30
N LEU A 55 -5.58 27.99 0.87
CA LEU A 55 -5.29 27.54 2.24
C LEU A 55 -3.82 27.16 2.42
N PHE A 56 -3.19 26.57 1.41
CA PHE A 56 -1.76 26.24 1.42
C PHE A 56 -0.86 27.41 0.96
N GLY A 57 -1.38 28.63 0.90
CA GLY A 57 -0.59 29.83 0.68
C GLY A 57 -0.30 30.16 -0.79
N LEU A 58 -1.01 29.55 -1.75
CA LEU A 58 -1.01 30.01 -3.14
C LEU A 58 -2.07 31.09 -3.36
N ILE A 59 -1.93 31.83 -4.46
CA ILE A 59 -2.98 32.64 -5.07
C ILE A 59 -3.54 31.80 -6.21
N CYS A 60 -4.85 31.59 -6.23
CA CYS A 60 -5.50 30.80 -7.28
C CYS A 60 -6.60 31.61 -7.97
N GLN A 61 -6.42 31.92 -9.24
CA GLN A 61 -7.42 32.59 -10.07
C GLN A 61 -8.09 31.57 -11.00
N ILE A 62 -9.42 31.62 -11.07
CA ILE A 62 -10.20 30.80 -12.01
C ILE A 62 -10.58 31.71 -13.17
N GLY A 63 -10.24 31.29 -14.39
CA GLY A 63 -10.54 32.04 -15.62
C GLY A 63 -11.14 31.15 -16.69
N GLN A 64 -11.94 31.76 -17.57
CA GLN A 64 -12.37 31.15 -18.82
C GLN A 64 -11.54 31.78 -19.95
N ALA A 65 -10.90 30.95 -20.77
CA ALA A 65 -9.97 31.38 -21.80
C ALA A 65 -10.22 30.62 -23.12
N ASN A 66 -9.82 31.26 -24.22
CA ASN A 66 -9.81 30.67 -25.56
C ASN A 66 -8.41 30.10 -25.88
N ASN A 67 -8.29 29.42 -27.04
CA ASN A 67 -7.03 28.76 -27.44
C ASN A 67 -5.84 29.71 -27.59
N GLU A 68 -6.08 31.03 -27.70
CA GLU A 68 -5.03 32.04 -27.80
C GLU A 68 -4.18 32.14 -26.52
N VAL A 69 -4.71 31.74 -25.36
CA VAL A 69 -4.01 31.78 -24.07
C VAL A 69 -2.71 30.96 -24.07
N TRP A 70 -2.63 29.94 -24.94
CA TRP A 70 -1.44 29.09 -25.05
C TRP A 70 -0.27 29.76 -25.78
N GLN A 71 -0.50 30.93 -26.40
CA GLN A 71 0.53 31.73 -27.07
C GLN A 71 1.09 32.84 -26.16
N GLU A 72 0.49 33.08 -25.00
CA GLU A 72 0.97 34.07 -24.05
C GLU A 72 2.31 33.65 -23.41
N THR A 73 3.24 34.59 -23.29
CA THR A 73 4.57 34.34 -22.71
C THR A 73 4.56 34.29 -21.19
N ASP A 74 3.61 34.99 -20.55
CA ASP A 74 3.62 35.25 -19.11
C ASP A 74 2.65 34.34 -18.33
N LEU A 75 2.22 33.24 -18.95
CA LEU A 75 1.28 32.31 -18.34
C LEU A 75 1.92 31.58 -17.14
N PRO A 76 1.36 31.66 -15.92
CA PRO A 76 1.93 30.99 -14.76
C PRO A 76 1.76 29.48 -14.86
N LEU A 77 2.89 28.76 -14.92
CA LEU A 77 2.93 27.30 -14.99
C LEU A 77 3.58 26.72 -13.72
N PRO A 78 3.10 25.59 -13.18
CA PRO A 78 2.01 24.75 -13.70
C PRO A 78 0.61 25.29 -13.36
N LEU A 79 -0.35 25.05 -14.25
CA LEU A 79 -1.76 25.41 -14.07
C LEU A 79 -2.67 24.19 -14.22
N ILE A 80 -3.88 24.26 -13.67
CA ILE A 80 -4.88 23.19 -13.80
C ILE A 80 -5.86 23.59 -14.91
N ALA A 81 -6.10 22.67 -15.84
CA ALA A 81 -7.08 22.82 -16.90
C ALA A 81 -8.21 21.80 -16.73
N HIS A 82 -9.44 22.23 -16.97
CA HIS A 82 -10.60 21.34 -16.99
C HIS A 82 -10.86 20.85 -18.42
N VAL A 83 -11.02 19.54 -18.57
CA VAL A 83 -11.19 18.85 -19.85
C VAL A 83 -12.34 17.87 -19.80
N ILE A 84 -12.89 17.56 -20.96
CA ILE A 84 -13.81 16.45 -21.16
C ILE A 84 -12.99 15.29 -21.72
N SER A 85 -12.90 14.21 -20.94
CA SER A 85 -12.16 13.01 -21.33
C SER A 85 -12.75 12.38 -22.60
N GLU A 86 -11.98 11.53 -23.29
CA GLU A 86 -12.41 10.76 -24.47
C GLU A 86 -13.69 9.94 -24.20
N GLN A 87 -13.91 9.53 -22.94
CA GLN A 87 -15.12 8.83 -22.49
C GLN A 87 -16.29 9.78 -22.10
N LYS A 88 -16.19 11.07 -22.42
CA LYS A 88 -17.18 12.14 -22.17
C LYS A 88 -17.47 12.49 -20.70
N TYR A 89 -16.55 12.19 -19.78
CA TYR A 89 -16.67 12.62 -18.39
C TYR A 89 -15.78 13.84 -18.09
N PRO A 90 -16.20 14.76 -17.20
CA PRO A 90 -15.38 15.87 -16.75
C PRO A 90 -14.11 15.39 -16.04
N HIS A 91 -12.97 16.02 -16.32
CA HIS A 91 -11.67 15.63 -15.79
C HIS A 91 -10.78 16.85 -15.58
N TYR A 92 -9.84 16.77 -14.64
CA TYR A 92 -8.82 17.80 -14.42
C TYR A 92 -7.45 17.29 -14.81
N VAL A 93 -6.67 18.12 -15.50
CA VAL A 93 -5.29 17.85 -15.88
C VAL A 93 -4.38 19.02 -15.53
N VAL A 94 -3.08 18.76 -15.37
CA VAL A 94 -2.11 19.83 -15.11
C VAL A 94 -1.27 20.11 -16.35
N VAL A 95 -1.30 21.34 -16.85
CA VAL A 95 -0.38 21.80 -17.88
C VAL A 95 0.86 22.37 -17.19
N TYR A 96 2.02 21.75 -17.44
CA TYR A 96 3.26 22.12 -16.73
C TYR A 96 4.33 22.73 -17.63
N LYS A 97 4.16 22.67 -18.94
CA LYS A 97 5.06 23.29 -19.92
C LYS A 97 4.35 23.51 -21.24
N VAL A 98 4.59 24.66 -21.86
CA VAL A 98 4.22 24.97 -23.25
C VAL A 98 5.50 25.14 -24.05
N LYS A 99 5.62 24.54 -25.24
CA LYS A 99 6.76 24.72 -26.13
C LYS A 99 6.30 24.75 -27.58
N GLY A 100 6.36 25.92 -28.21
CA GLY A 100 5.81 26.10 -29.56
C GLY A 100 4.34 25.68 -29.60
N ASN A 101 3.98 24.82 -30.55
CA ASN A 101 2.61 24.31 -30.72
C ASN A 101 2.30 23.05 -29.87
N GLN A 102 3.09 22.75 -28.83
CA GLN A 102 2.93 21.54 -28.00
C GLN A 102 2.72 21.86 -26.52
N LEU A 103 1.70 21.22 -25.94
CA LEU A 103 1.39 21.23 -24.51
C LEU A 103 1.90 19.96 -23.85
N PHE A 104 2.58 20.14 -22.73
CA PHE A 104 3.03 19.05 -21.87
C PHE A 104 2.07 18.92 -20.69
N ILE A 105 1.33 17.82 -20.68
CA ILE A 105 0.21 17.59 -19.77
C ILE A 105 0.60 16.47 -18.80
N ALA A 106 0.36 16.70 -17.51
CA ALA A 106 0.37 15.68 -16.49
C ALA A 106 -1.09 15.31 -16.19
N ASP A 107 -1.53 14.19 -16.76
CA ASP A 107 -2.84 13.60 -16.55
C ASP A 107 -2.79 12.67 -15.34
N PRO A 108 -3.60 12.90 -14.28
CA PRO A 108 -3.70 12.01 -13.13
C PRO A 108 -3.97 10.53 -13.46
N ALA A 109 -4.64 10.24 -14.58
CA ALA A 109 -5.00 8.90 -15.01
C ALA A 109 -3.96 8.31 -15.99
N LYS A 110 -3.58 9.07 -17.04
CA LYS A 110 -2.73 8.58 -18.13
C LYS A 110 -1.22 8.83 -17.92
N GLY A 111 -0.85 9.67 -16.95
CA GLY A 111 0.53 10.08 -16.70
C GLY A 111 0.96 11.27 -17.55
N LYS A 112 2.23 11.31 -17.97
CA LYS A 112 2.74 12.43 -18.78
C LYS A 112 2.40 12.23 -20.25
N VAL A 113 1.62 13.15 -20.81
CA VAL A 113 1.19 13.14 -22.20
C VAL A 113 1.66 14.43 -22.89
N LYS A 114 1.91 14.35 -24.19
CA LYS A 114 2.16 15.51 -25.04
C LYS A 114 1.02 15.60 -26.05
N LYS A 115 0.42 16.77 -26.20
CA LYS A 115 -0.62 17.03 -27.19
C LYS A 115 -0.31 18.33 -27.93
N SER A 116 -0.73 18.41 -29.18
CA SER A 116 -0.76 19.69 -29.89
C SER A 116 -1.84 20.61 -29.30
N ILE A 117 -1.72 21.93 -29.50
CA ILE A 117 -2.74 22.88 -29.05
C ILE A 117 -4.09 22.57 -29.72
N GLU A 118 -4.10 22.18 -31.01
CA GLU A 118 -5.31 21.81 -31.75
C GLU A 118 -5.99 20.54 -31.23
N GLU A 119 -5.23 19.52 -30.84
CA GLU A 119 -5.80 18.32 -30.22
C GLU A 119 -6.37 18.64 -28.84
N PHE A 120 -5.67 19.44 -28.04
CA PHE A 120 -6.13 19.83 -26.71
C PHE A 120 -7.38 20.72 -26.78
N ALA A 121 -7.46 21.58 -27.81
CA ALA A 121 -8.60 22.45 -28.06
C ALA A 121 -9.93 21.68 -28.23
N LYS A 122 -9.89 20.43 -28.70
CA LYS A 122 -11.07 19.57 -28.88
C LYS A 122 -11.61 19.01 -27.56
N GLU A 123 -10.79 18.97 -26.52
CA GLU A 123 -11.09 18.29 -25.26
C GLU A 123 -11.29 19.26 -24.10
N TRP A 124 -10.57 20.37 -24.05
CA TRP A 124 -10.66 21.30 -22.92
C TRP A 124 -11.93 22.15 -22.94
N THR A 125 -12.42 22.51 -21.77
CA THR A 125 -13.67 23.30 -21.65
C THR A 125 -13.43 24.80 -21.62
N GLY A 126 -12.19 25.25 -21.83
CA GLY A 126 -11.78 26.65 -21.68
C GLY A 126 -11.62 27.11 -20.23
N VAL A 127 -11.79 26.25 -19.22
CA VAL A 127 -11.66 26.64 -17.80
C VAL A 127 -10.26 26.34 -17.28
N LEU A 128 -9.60 27.36 -16.73
CA LEU A 128 -8.25 27.30 -16.18
C LEU A 128 -8.23 27.75 -14.71
N LEU A 129 -7.35 27.13 -13.93
CA LEU A 129 -7.01 27.55 -12.59
C LEU A 129 -5.50 27.85 -12.54
N LEU A 130 -5.20 29.13 -12.42
CA LEU A 130 -3.85 29.70 -12.43
C LEU A 130 -3.38 29.81 -10.98
N ALA A 131 -2.32 29.07 -10.64
CA ALA A 131 -1.82 28.98 -9.27
C ALA A 131 -0.37 29.48 -9.15
N SER A 132 -0.16 30.52 -8.36
CA SER A 132 1.15 31.09 -8.06
C SER A 132 1.38 31.20 -6.54
N PRO A 133 2.62 31.05 -6.05
CA PRO A 133 2.89 31.17 -4.61
C PRO A 133 2.77 32.63 -4.16
N LYS A 134 2.21 32.87 -2.97
CA LYS A 134 2.30 34.19 -2.30
C LYS A 134 3.75 34.47 -1.89
N GLU A 135 4.09 35.74 -1.69
CA GLU A 135 5.42 36.12 -1.17
C GLU A 135 5.75 35.46 0.19
N SER A 136 4.72 35.18 1.00
CA SER A 136 4.82 34.49 2.29
C SER A 136 4.80 32.96 2.21
N TYR A 137 4.84 32.38 1.01
CA TYR A 137 4.72 30.93 0.83
C TYR A 137 5.89 30.16 1.46
N GLN A 138 5.57 29.30 2.43
CA GLN A 138 6.52 28.39 3.05
C GLN A 138 6.19 26.94 2.68
N PRO A 139 7.13 26.20 2.04
CA PRO A 139 6.90 24.82 1.70
C PRO A 139 6.68 23.95 2.95
N SER A 140 5.61 23.15 2.96
CA SER A 140 5.31 22.22 4.05
C SER A 140 5.39 20.77 3.58
N ILE A 141 5.96 19.90 4.42
CA ILE A 141 6.06 18.46 4.13
C ILE A 141 5.42 17.72 5.30
N GLU A 142 4.21 17.23 5.08
CA GLU A 142 3.54 16.33 6.02
C GLU A 142 3.92 14.88 5.68
N LYS A 143 4.49 14.18 6.67
CA LYS A 143 4.84 12.77 6.52
C LYS A 143 3.66 11.90 6.92
N VAL A 144 3.34 10.92 6.08
CA VAL A 144 2.46 9.80 6.46
C VAL A 144 3.31 8.78 7.22
N ASP A 145 2.77 8.23 8.29
CA ASP A 145 3.45 7.18 9.05
C ASP A 145 3.81 5.99 8.15
N GLY A 146 5.07 5.57 8.26
CA GLY A 146 5.60 4.42 7.52
C GLY A 146 5.21 3.09 8.18
N LEU A 147 5.70 1.98 7.64
CA LEU A 147 5.50 0.65 8.23
C LEU A 147 6.06 0.53 9.67
N SER A 148 6.94 1.46 10.07
CA SER A 148 7.47 1.55 11.43
C SER A 148 6.39 1.80 12.49
N SER A 149 5.22 2.35 12.13
CA SER A 149 4.11 2.54 13.07
C SER A 149 3.54 1.23 13.61
N PHE A 150 3.76 0.11 12.92
CA PHE A 150 3.34 -1.22 13.37
C PHE A 150 4.40 -1.95 14.20
N LEU A 151 5.62 -1.41 14.30
CA LEU A 151 6.68 -2.02 15.11
C LEU A 151 6.31 -2.14 16.60
N PRO A 152 5.64 -1.16 17.24
CA PRO A 152 5.14 -1.30 18.61
C PRO A 152 4.21 -2.52 18.78
N ILE A 153 3.29 -2.73 17.83
CA ILE A 153 2.36 -3.88 17.85
C ILE A 153 3.13 -5.21 17.76
N LEU A 154 4.23 -5.22 17.01
CA LEU A 154 5.12 -6.39 16.94
C LEU A 154 5.86 -6.62 18.27
N LEU A 155 6.37 -5.55 18.88
CA LEU A 155 7.12 -5.59 20.14
C LEU A 155 6.25 -5.99 21.34
N GLU A 156 4.95 -5.73 21.32
CA GLU A 156 4.00 -6.28 22.29
C GLU A 156 4.02 -7.82 22.29
N GLN A 157 4.33 -8.44 21.16
CA GLN A 157 4.42 -9.91 21.00
C GLN A 157 5.85 -10.45 21.18
N LYS A 158 6.73 -9.75 21.92
CA LYS A 158 8.13 -10.14 22.14
C LYS A 158 8.33 -11.60 22.60
N ALA A 159 7.41 -12.13 23.39
CA ALA A 159 7.47 -13.51 23.85
C ALA A 159 7.33 -14.49 22.67
N LEU A 160 6.37 -14.29 21.77
CA LEU A 160 6.19 -15.16 20.60
C LEU A 160 7.41 -15.08 19.67
N ILE A 161 7.91 -13.86 19.44
CA ILE A 161 9.12 -13.64 18.63
C ILE A 161 10.32 -14.40 19.21
N PHE A 162 10.53 -14.33 20.53
CA PHE A 162 11.61 -15.07 21.18
C PHE A 162 11.50 -16.58 20.97
N HIS A 163 10.30 -17.17 21.12
CA HIS A 163 10.12 -18.61 20.89
C HIS A 163 10.33 -19.00 19.42
N ILE A 164 9.93 -18.14 18.47
CA ILE A 164 10.19 -18.35 17.03
C ILE A 164 11.69 -18.34 16.74
N VAL A 165 12.42 -17.37 17.30
CA VAL A 165 13.88 -17.26 17.17
C VAL A 165 14.57 -18.48 17.77
N LEU A 166 14.16 -18.88 18.96
CA LEU A 166 14.70 -20.05 19.64
C LEU A 166 14.47 -21.34 18.84
N ALA A 167 13.24 -21.57 18.35
CA ALA A 167 12.94 -22.74 17.53
C ALA A 167 13.77 -22.77 16.24
N SER A 168 13.93 -21.62 15.59
CA SER A 168 14.71 -21.48 14.35
C SER A 168 16.20 -21.70 14.57
N PHE A 169 16.73 -21.26 15.70
CA PHE A 169 18.10 -21.55 16.11
C PHE A 169 18.32 -23.07 16.22
N PHE A 170 17.43 -23.80 16.90
CA PHE A 170 17.53 -25.26 17.00
C PHE A 170 17.37 -25.96 15.65
N ILE A 171 16.44 -25.51 14.79
CA ILE A 171 16.30 -26.04 13.42
C ILE A 171 17.61 -25.91 12.65
N THR A 172 18.25 -24.74 12.73
CA THR A 172 19.53 -24.47 12.06
C THR A 172 20.66 -25.32 12.63
N LEU A 173 20.74 -25.40 13.97
CA LEU A 173 21.73 -26.21 14.68
C LEU A 173 21.62 -27.68 14.27
N PHE A 174 20.41 -28.23 14.25
CA PHE A 174 20.17 -29.60 13.79
C PHE A 174 20.49 -29.79 12.31
N GLY A 175 20.21 -28.78 11.46
CA GLY A 175 20.62 -28.78 10.04
C GLY A 175 22.14 -28.85 9.87
N ILE A 176 22.90 -28.09 10.66
CA ILE A 176 24.36 -28.10 10.64
C ILE A 176 24.90 -29.44 11.14
N ILE A 177 24.40 -29.96 12.27
CA ILE A 177 24.78 -31.28 12.80
C ILE A 177 24.54 -32.36 11.74
N SER A 178 23.39 -32.30 11.07
CA SER A 178 23.03 -33.23 9.99
C SER A 178 23.93 -33.10 8.77
N SER A 179 24.50 -31.93 8.51
CA SER A 179 25.45 -31.73 7.42
C SER A 179 26.82 -32.34 7.74
N TYR A 180 27.29 -32.23 8.98
CA TYR A 180 28.54 -32.86 9.45
C TYR A 180 28.45 -34.39 9.55
N TYR A 181 27.25 -34.96 9.65
CA TYR A 181 27.04 -36.40 9.53
C TYR A 181 27.67 -36.96 8.25
N PHE A 182 27.48 -36.30 7.11
CA PHE A 182 28.03 -36.76 5.83
C PHE A 182 29.56 -36.73 5.82
N GLN A 183 30.20 -35.69 6.38
CA GLN A 183 31.65 -35.65 6.51
C GLN A 183 32.17 -36.78 7.39
N GLY A 184 31.59 -36.99 8.57
CA GLY A 184 32.00 -38.09 9.46
C GLY A 184 31.81 -39.46 8.82
N LEU A 185 30.72 -39.64 8.07
CA LEU A 185 30.42 -40.87 7.36
C LEU A 185 31.44 -41.17 6.25
N LEU A 186 31.74 -40.19 5.40
CA LEU A 186 32.63 -40.34 4.24
C LEU A 186 34.11 -40.39 4.63
N ASP A 187 34.55 -39.58 5.60
CA ASP A 187 35.97 -39.47 5.93
C ASP A 187 36.42 -40.52 6.95
N ASN A 188 35.54 -40.92 7.89
CA ASN A 188 35.92 -41.79 9.01
C ASN A 188 35.20 -43.15 9.01
N VAL A 189 33.88 -43.19 8.83
CA VAL A 189 33.12 -44.43 9.06
C VAL A 189 33.25 -45.43 7.91
N ILE A 190 33.10 -44.96 6.67
CA ILE A 190 33.19 -45.81 5.47
C ILE A 190 34.63 -46.34 5.28
N PRO A 191 35.68 -45.50 5.32
CA PRO A 191 37.05 -45.98 5.13
C PRO A 191 37.50 -46.98 6.20
N ASN A 192 37.09 -46.78 7.46
CA ASN A 192 37.42 -47.69 8.57
C ASN A 192 36.45 -48.89 8.69
N GLN A 193 35.46 -49.03 7.81
CA GLN A 193 34.43 -50.09 7.84
C GLN A 193 33.74 -50.24 9.21
N ALA A 194 33.59 -49.14 9.95
CA ALA A 194 33.13 -49.15 11.34
C ALA A 194 31.59 -49.27 11.45
N LYS A 195 31.07 -50.48 11.17
CA LYS A 195 29.61 -50.75 11.12
C LYS A 195 28.86 -50.40 12.41
N SER A 196 29.47 -50.63 13.58
CA SER A 196 28.86 -50.29 14.87
C SER A 196 28.67 -48.77 15.01
N THR A 197 29.72 -48.00 14.70
CA THR A 197 29.70 -46.53 14.69
C THR A 197 28.69 -45.99 13.67
N LEU A 198 28.61 -46.60 12.48
CA LEU A 198 27.61 -46.25 11.47
C LEU A 198 26.18 -46.34 12.03
N ASN A 199 25.83 -47.48 12.63
CA ASN A 199 24.48 -47.71 13.17
C ASN A 199 24.16 -46.70 14.29
N MET A 200 25.11 -46.47 15.20
CA MET A 200 24.93 -45.54 16.31
C MET A 200 24.69 -44.09 15.84
N ILE A 201 25.53 -43.60 14.93
CA ILE A 201 25.40 -42.23 14.40
C ILE A 201 24.14 -42.10 13.53
N SER A 202 23.80 -43.13 12.73
CA SER A 202 22.60 -43.12 11.88
C SER A 202 21.32 -43.04 12.72
N ILE A 203 21.23 -43.82 13.80
CA ILE A 203 20.11 -43.76 14.75
C ILE A 203 20.06 -42.39 15.43
N GLY A 204 21.22 -41.85 15.83
CA GLY A 204 21.31 -40.48 16.37
C GLY A 204 20.76 -39.43 15.40
N LEU A 205 21.08 -39.52 14.12
CA LEU A 205 20.57 -38.62 13.08
C LEU A 205 19.04 -38.70 12.93
N LEU A 206 18.46 -39.90 13.02
CA LEU A 206 17.00 -40.08 13.00
C LEU A 206 16.33 -39.32 14.16
N PHE A 207 16.91 -39.37 15.36
CA PHE A 207 16.43 -38.58 16.49
C PHE A 207 16.57 -37.08 16.23
N VAL A 208 17.71 -36.62 15.69
CA VAL A 208 17.92 -35.20 15.31
C VAL A 208 16.85 -34.74 14.31
N TYR A 209 16.53 -35.55 13.31
CA TYR A 209 15.46 -35.24 12.35
C TYR A 209 14.08 -35.20 13.00
N LEU A 210 13.77 -36.13 13.90
CA LEU A 210 12.51 -36.11 14.65
C LEU A 210 12.35 -34.81 15.44
N PHE A 211 13.38 -34.41 16.19
CA PHE A 211 13.37 -33.14 16.91
C PHE A 211 13.25 -31.95 15.96
N ARG A 212 14.00 -31.94 14.86
CA ARG A 212 13.92 -30.87 13.85
C ARG A 212 12.48 -30.69 13.34
N VAL A 213 11.77 -31.78 13.02
CA VAL A 213 10.37 -31.73 12.58
C VAL A 213 9.45 -31.13 13.66
N VAL A 214 9.65 -31.50 14.93
CA VAL A 214 8.88 -30.92 16.04
C VAL A 214 9.10 -29.42 16.14
N PHE A 215 10.35 -28.95 16.09
CA PHE A 215 10.66 -27.52 16.13
C PHE A 215 10.13 -26.77 14.90
N GLU A 216 10.18 -27.39 13.72
CA GLU A 216 9.63 -26.85 12.48
C GLU A 216 8.11 -26.61 12.59
N TYR A 217 7.40 -27.59 13.14
CA TYR A 217 5.97 -27.49 13.43
C TYR A 217 5.68 -26.42 14.48
N SER A 218 6.39 -26.42 15.62
CA SER A 218 6.23 -25.42 16.67
C SER A 218 6.46 -24.01 16.15
N ARG A 219 7.51 -23.80 15.34
CA ARG A 219 7.80 -22.52 14.70
C ARG A 219 6.63 -22.07 13.83
N SER A 220 6.16 -22.94 12.94
CA SER A 220 5.06 -22.64 12.02
C SER A 220 3.76 -22.33 12.77
N TYR A 221 3.46 -23.08 13.83
CA TYR A 221 2.29 -22.84 14.68
C TYR A 221 2.36 -21.48 15.40
N ILE A 222 3.49 -21.16 16.02
CA ILE A 222 3.67 -19.89 16.74
C ILE A 222 3.60 -18.70 15.77
N LEU A 223 4.13 -18.84 14.54
CA LEU A 223 3.99 -17.84 13.48
C LEU A 223 2.54 -17.60 13.09
N MET A 224 1.74 -18.67 12.99
CA MET A 224 0.31 -18.56 12.71
C MET A 224 -0.42 -17.78 13.83
N VAL A 225 -0.10 -18.08 15.10
CA VAL A 225 -0.64 -17.36 16.25
C VAL A 225 -0.23 -15.88 16.22
N LEU A 226 1.03 -15.58 15.91
CA LEU A 226 1.51 -14.20 15.75
C LEU A 226 0.72 -13.46 14.66
N GLY A 227 0.56 -14.08 13.49
CA GLY A 227 -0.22 -13.52 12.37
C GLY A 227 -1.66 -13.22 12.76
N GLN A 228 -2.33 -14.14 13.47
CA GLN A 228 -3.70 -13.93 13.96
C GLN A 228 -3.80 -12.79 14.97
N ARG A 229 -2.86 -12.69 15.93
CA ARG A 229 -2.85 -11.59 16.91
C ARG A 229 -2.62 -10.24 16.25
N MET A 230 -1.70 -10.17 15.29
CA MET A 230 -1.49 -8.96 14.50
C MET A 230 -2.75 -8.59 13.69
N SER A 231 -3.41 -9.59 13.11
CA SER A 231 -4.65 -9.42 12.37
C SER A 231 -5.76 -8.82 13.25
N MET A 232 -5.97 -9.36 14.45
CA MET A 232 -6.92 -8.81 15.42
C MET A 232 -6.57 -7.36 15.81
N SER A 233 -5.30 -7.10 16.16
CA SER A 233 -4.88 -5.77 16.60
C SER A 233 -5.05 -4.71 15.50
N ILE A 234 -4.60 -4.99 14.28
CA ILE A 234 -4.64 -4.01 13.19
C ILE A 234 -6.07 -3.83 12.66
N MET A 235 -6.78 -4.92 12.37
CA MET A 235 -8.09 -4.85 11.72
C MET A 235 -9.19 -4.34 12.67
N LEU A 236 -9.20 -4.79 13.93
CA LEU A 236 -10.21 -4.29 14.89
C LEU A 236 -9.96 -2.84 15.28
N ASN A 237 -8.69 -2.41 15.41
CA ASN A 237 -8.38 -1.00 15.66
C ASN A 237 -8.78 -0.13 14.48
N TYR A 238 -8.53 -0.57 13.25
CA TYR A 238 -9.02 0.12 12.06
C TYR A 238 -10.55 0.25 12.08
N PHE A 239 -11.26 -0.85 12.33
CA PHE A 239 -12.72 -0.83 12.35
C PHE A 239 -13.27 0.07 13.46
N LYS A 240 -12.69 0.00 14.65
CA LYS A 240 -13.02 0.88 15.79
C LYS A 240 -12.81 2.35 15.43
N HIS A 241 -11.70 2.68 14.76
CA HIS A 241 -11.42 4.05 14.31
C HIS A 241 -12.42 4.52 13.26
N VAL A 242 -12.74 3.69 12.27
CA VAL A 242 -13.76 3.99 11.25
C VAL A 242 -15.08 4.34 11.90
N LEU A 243 -15.52 3.57 12.91
CA LEU A 243 -16.77 3.85 13.63
C LEU A 243 -16.76 5.17 14.41
N SER A 244 -15.59 5.73 14.74
CA SER A 244 -15.48 7.04 15.39
C SER A 244 -15.39 8.23 14.42
N LEU A 245 -15.33 7.97 13.11
CA LEU A 245 -15.20 9.03 12.12
C LEU A 245 -16.50 9.81 11.94
N PRO A 246 -16.41 11.12 11.62
CA PRO A 246 -17.57 11.97 11.43
C PRO A 246 -18.41 11.53 10.23
N LEU A 247 -19.72 11.79 10.25
CA LEU A 247 -20.65 11.44 9.16
C LEU A 247 -20.22 11.92 7.76
N ASN A 248 -19.45 13.01 7.66
CA ASN A 248 -18.94 13.50 6.38
C ASN A 248 -18.00 12.49 5.69
N PHE A 249 -17.25 11.71 6.47
CA PHE A 249 -16.40 10.64 5.96
C PHE A 249 -17.22 9.59 5.20
N PHE A 250 -18.34 9.16 5.78
CA PHE A 250 -19.24 8.17 5.19
C PHE A 250 -20.06 8.72 4.01
N ALA A 251 -20.34 10.02 4.00
CA ALA A 251 -21.06 10.66 2.89
C ALA A 251 -20.19 10.80 1.61
N THR A 252 -18.86 10.75 1.75
CA THR A 252 -17.92 11.01 0.64
C THR A 252 -17.23 9.75 0.10
N ARG A 253 -17.47 8.59 0.71
CA ARG A 253 -16.81 7.32 0.39
C ARG A 253 -17.81 6.18 0.30
N THR A 254 -17.55 5.22 -0.57
CA THR A 254 -18.39 4.02 -0.69
C THR A 254 -18.02 2.99 0.37
N SER A 255 -18.96 2.12 0.75
CA SER A 255 -18.67 0.99 1.65
C SER A 255 -17.57 0.09 1.07
N GLY A 256 -17.54 -0.09 -0.26
CA GLY A 256 -16.49 -0.86 -0.94
C GLY A 256 -15.10 -0.25 -0.80
N GLU A 257 -14.98 1.08 -0.86
CA GLU A 257 -13.72 1.79 -0.64
C GLU A 257 -13.18 1.51 0.78
N ILE A 258 -14.05 1.60 1.80
CA ILE A 258 -13.71 1.36 3.21
C ILE A 258 -13.31 -0.09 3.46
N ILE A 259 -14.07 -1.06 2.90
CA ILE A 259 -13.80 -2.50 3.03
C ILE A 259 -12.50 -2.87 2.32
N SER A 260 -12.20 -2.27 1.16
CA SER A 260 -10.94 -2.52 0.45
C SER A 260 -9.72 -2.16 1.30
N ARG A 261 -9.77 -1.06 2.07
CA ARG A 261 -8.67 -0.66 2.98
C ARG A 261 -8.56 -1.60 4.18
N PHE A 262 -9.69 -2.10 4.69
CA PHE A 262 -9.70 -3.15 5.72
C PHE A 262 -8.98 -4.41 5.23
N LEU A 263 -9.26 -4.87 4.01
CA LEU A 263 -8.63 -6.07 3.44
C LEU A 263 -7.14 -5.87 3.11
N ASP A 264 -6.73 -4.64 2.75
CA ASP A 264 -5.33 -4.29 2.52
C ASP A 264 -4.46 -4.48 3.78
N ALA A 265 -5.04 -4.40 4.98
CA ALA A 265 -4.34 -4.70 6.23
C ALA A 265 -3.67 -6.07 6.22
N ASN A 266 -4.26 -7.07 5.55
CA ASN A 266 -3.68 -8.42 5.44
C ASN A 266 -2.32 -8.42 4.73
N LYS A 267 -2.13 -7.55 3.74
CA LYS A 267 -0.84 -7.43 3.03
C LYS A 267 0.24 -6.83 3.95
N ILE A 268 -0.15 -5.91 4.83
CA ILE A 268 0.74 -5.34 5.84
C ILE A 268 1.13 -6.43 6.84
N ILE A 269 0.16 -7.20 7.34
CA ILE A 269 0.37 -8.29 8.30
C ILE A 269 1.29 -9.36 7.72
N ASP A 270 1.03 -9.84 6.49
CA ASP A 270 1.89 -10.84 5.83
C ASP A 270 3.33 -10.34 5.67
N ALA A 271 3.52 -9.08 5.28
CA ALA A 271 4.86 -8.51 5.14
C ALA A 271 5.56 -8.34 6.48
N LEU A 272 4.86 -7.92 7.55
CA LEU A 272 5.45 -7.78 8.88
C LEU A 272 5.82 -9.14 9.47
N ALA A 273 4.98 -10.16 9.30
CA ALA A 273 5.28 -11.53 9.68
C ALA A 273 6.52 -12.04 8.92
N SER A 274 6.56 -11.84 7.61
CA SER A 274 7.70 -12.21 6.77
C SER A 274 8.97 -11.42 7.12
N ALA A 275 8.85 -10.12 7.46
CA ALA A 275 9.98 -9.29 7.87
C ALA A 275 10.55 -9.73 9.20
N THR A 276 9.69 -10.17 10.13
CA THR A 276 10.11 -10.72 11.42
C THR A 276 10.92 -12.00 11.22
N LEU A 277 10.47 -12.88 10.31
CA LEU A 277 11.23 -14.06 9.92
C LEU A 277 12.60 -13.67 9.37
N SER A 278 12.65 -12.78 8.41
CA SER A 278 13.91 -12.47 7.74
C SER A 278 14.89 -11.66 8.58
N ILE A 279 14.43 -10.70 9.38
CA ILE A 279 15.33 -9.86 10.19
C ILE A 279 15.92 -10.67 11.36
N PHE A 280 15.10 -11.43 12.09
CA PHE A 280 15.56 -12.08 13.30
C PHE A 280 16.09 -13.51 13.07
N LEU A 281 15.60 -14.20 12.04
CA LEU A 281 15.98 -15.59 11.78
C LEU A 281 16.97 -15.67 10.63
N ASP A 282 16.61 -15.16 9.45
CA ASP A 282 17.42 -15.37 8.26
C ASP A 282 18.79 -14.69 8.41
N ILE A 283 18.86 -13.47 8.94
CA ILE A 283 20.15 -12.80 9.20
C ILE A 283 21.00 -13.60 10.21
N GLY A 284 20.40 -14.10 11.28
CA GLY A 284 21.10 -14.93 12.28
C GLY A 284 21.62 -16.23 11.68
N MET A 285 20.81 -16.90 10.84
CA MET A 285 21.20 -18.11 10.12
C MET A 285 22.34 -17.83 9.13
N VAL A 286 22.27 -16.74 8.37
CA VAL A 286 23.32 -16.34 7.42
C VAL A 286 24.65 -16.12 8.14
N ILE A 287 24.63 -15.44 9.30
CA ILE A 287 25.85 -15.21 10.09
C ILE A 287 26.39 -16.53 10.63
N LEU A 288 25.54 -17.37 11.24
CA LEU A 288 25.96 -18.61 11.87
C LEU A 288 26.49 -19.60 10.82
N VAL A 289 25.69 -19.92 9.80
CA VAL A 289 26.07 -20.83 8.71
C VAL A 289 27.22 -20.26 7.89
N GLY A 290 27.22 -18.95 7.60
CA GLY A 290 28.30 -18.29 6.89
C GLY A 290 29.64 -18.40 7.61
N THR A 291 29.63 -18.26 8.94
CA THR A 291 30.83 -18.50 9.77
C THR A 291 31.28 -19.96 9.68
N THR A 292 30.35 -20.92 9.75
CA THR A 292 30.67 -22.35 9.58
C THR A 292 31.27 -22.66 8.20
N LEU A 293 30.73 -22.08 7.13
CA LEU A 293 31.26 -22.24 5.76
C LEU A 293 32.66 -21.64 5.62
N ALA A 294 32.91 -20.46 6.21
CA ALA A 294 34.21 -19.82 6.19
C ALA A 294 35.30 -20.63 6.91
N ILE A 295 34.93 -21.30 8.01
CA ILE A 295 35.82 -22.21 8.76
C ILE A 295 36.10 -23.50 7.96
N GLN A 296 35.10 -24.02 7.23
CA GLN A 296 35.25 -25.20 6.38
C GLN A 296 36.24 -24.96 5.23
N SER A 297 36.03 -23.91 4.43
CA SER A 297 36.92 -23.55 3.33
C SER A 297 36.75 -22.09 2.93
N THR A 298 37.71 -21.25 3.32
CA THR A 298 37.69 -19.81 3.01
C THR A 298 37.63 -19.51 1.51
N PRO A 299 38.36 -20.20 0.60
CA PRO A 299 38.27 -19.90 -0.83
C PRO A 299 36.92 -20.26 -1.44
N LEU A 300 36.31 -21.39 -1.03
CA LEU A 300 34.95 -21.74 -1.47
C LEU A 300 33.92 -20.75 -0.93
N PHE A 301 34.09 -20.27 0.31
CA PHE A 301 33.22 -19.26 0.90
C PHE A 301 33.29 -17.91 0.16
N LEU A 302 34.50 -17.47 -0.24
CA LEU A 302 34.66 -16.27 -1.07
C LEU A 302 33.98 -16.42 -2.44
N LEU A 303 34.06 -17.61 -3.04
CA LEU A 303 33.33 -17.92 -4.27
C LEU A 303 31.81 -17.84 -4.05
N THR A 304 31.29 -18.40 -2.96
CA THR A 304 29.87 -18.27 -2.60
C THR A 304 29.46 -16.81 -2.44
N LEU A 305 30.27 -15.99 -1.75
CA LEU A 305 30.01 -14.56 -1.63
C LEU A 305 30.07 -13.82 -2.97
N ALA A 306 30.90 -14.26 -3.92
CA ALA A 306 30.97 -13.65 -5.25
C ALA A 306 29.67 -13.78 -6.05
N PHE A 307 28.82 -14.78 -5.75
CA PHE A 307 27.49 -14.91 -6.36
C PHE A 307 26.44 -13.98 -5.75
N LEU A 308 26.64 -13.48 -4.53
CA LEU A 308 25.67 -12.63 -3.82
C LEU A 308 25.38 -11.30 -4.57
N PRO A 309 26.37 -10.56 -5.12
CA PRO A 309 26.11 -9.39 -5.96
C PRO A 309 25.22 -9.67 -7.16
N PHE A 310 25.32 -10.85 -7.79
CA PHE A 310 24.48 -11.21 -8.93
C PHE A 310 23.01 -11.37 -8.51
N TYR A 311 22.74 -11.96 -7.35
CA TYR A 311 21.40 -12.01 -6.78
C TYR A 311 20.83 -10.61 -6.52
N ILE A 312 21.63 -9.73 -5.92
CA ILE A 312 21.23 -8.34 -5.64
C ILE A 312 20.96 -7.58 -6.95
N LEU A 313 21.79 -7.79 -7.98
CA LEU A 313 21.64 -7.15 -9.28
C LEU A 313 20.32 -7.55 -9.95
N VAL A 314 19.98 -8.83 -9.96
CA VAL A 314 18.69 -9.33 -10.48
C VAL A 314 17.52 -8.63 -9.77
N VAL A 315 17.60 -8.45 -8.45
CA VAL A 315 16.54 -7.79 -7.69
C VAL A 315 16.45 -6.31 -8.02
N TYR A 316 17.60 -5.64 -8.10
CA TYR A 316 17.70 -4.23 -8.41
C TYR A 316 17.14 -3.89 -9.79
N ILE A 317 17.40 -4.72 -10.80
CA ILE A 317 16.89 -4.53 -12.16
C ILE A 317 15.35 -4.59 -12.20
N PHE A 318 14.76 -5.52 -11.44
CA PHE A 318 13.31 -5.77 -11.49
C PHE A 318 12.49 -4.87 -10.56
N ILE A 319 13.12 -4.22 -9.58
CA ILE A 319 12.43 -3.45 -8.52
C ILE A 319 11.40 -2.45 -9.05
N LYS A 320 11.74 -1.67 -10.09
CA LYS A 320 10.86 -0.62 -10.66
C LYS A 320 9.72 -1.22 -11.49
N SER A 321 10.02 -2.27 -12.25
CA SER A 321 9.03 -2.96 -13.07
C SER A 321 7.99 -3.66 -12.19
N TYR A 322 8.43 -4.24 -11.08
CA TYR A 322 7.58 -4.89 -10.10
C TYR A 322 6.66 -3.90 -9.38
N ASP A 323 7.19 -2.77 -8.92
CA ASP A 323 6.40 -1.71 -8.28
C ASP A 323 5.28 -1.19 -9.20
N LYS A 324 5.62 -0.96 -10.47
CA LYS A 324 4.64 -0.55 -11.50
C LYS A 324 3.58 -1.64 -11.74
N ALA A 325 3.99 -2.89 -11.95
CA ALA A 325 3.07 -3.99 -12.23
C ALA A 325 2.11 -4.26 -11.06
N ASN A 326 2.62 -4.31 -9.82
CA ASN A 326 1.81 -4.47 -8.62
C ASN A 326 0.80 -3.33 -8.44
N THR A 327 1.22 -2.09 -8.70
CA THR A 327 0.33 -0.93 -8.59
C THR A 327 -0.81 -1.01 -9.62
N GLU A 328 -0.49 -1.36 -10.87
CA GLU A 328 -1.49 -1.57 -11.93
C GLU A 328 -2.45 -2.72 -11.58
N GLU A 329 -1.95 -3.83 -11.05
CA GLU A 329 -2.74 -4.99 -10.61
C GLU A 329 -3.67 -4.62 -9.44
N MET A 330 -3.16 -3.93 -8.42
CA MET A 330 -3.97 -3.50 -7.26
C MET A 330 -5.07 -2.52 -7.65
N SER A 331 -4.79 -1.59 -8.57
CA SER A 331 -5.78 -0.64 -9.08
C SER A 331 -6.88 -1.36 -9.89
N ALA A 332 -6.51 -2.27 -10.79
CA ALA A 332 -7.49 -3.06 -11.55
C ALA A 332 -8.36 -3.93 -10.63
N GLY A 333 -7.77 -4.53 -9.59
CA GLY A 333 -8.51 -5.33 -8.61
C GLY A 333 -9.50 -4.51 -7.78
N ALA A 334 -9.14 -3.28 -7.44
CA ALA A 334 -10.05 -2.36 -6.76
C ALA A 334 -11.22 -1.94 -7.66
N SER A 335 -11.00 -1.74 -8.97
CA SER A 335 -12.04 -1.43 -9.94
C SER A 335 -13.06 -2.56 -10.02
N VAL A 336 -12.61 -3.80 -10.27
CA VAL A 336 -13.49 -4.98 -10.38
C VAL A 336 -14.33 -5.16 -9.11
N ASN A 337 -13.70 -5.08 -7.93
CA ASN A 337 -14.42 -5.20 -6.66
C ASN A 337 -15.48 -4.10 -6.49
N SER A 338 -15.15 -2.86 -6.89
CA SER A 338 -16.09 -1.73 -6.81
C SER A 338 -17.28 -1.93 -7.74
N SER A 339 -17.05 -2.35 -8.99
CA SER A 339 -18.11 -2.63 -9.96
C SER A 339 -19.02 -3.78 -9.51
N ILE A 340 -18.48 -4.83 -8.89
CA ILE A 340 -19.29 -5.91 -8.33
C ILE A 340 -20.16 -5.40 -7.17
N ILE A 341 -19.59 -4.63 -6.23
CA ILE A 341 -20.34 -4.08 -5.10
C ILE A 341 -21.44 -3.12 -5.58
N GLU A 342 -21.13 -2.26 -6.54
CA GLU A 342 -22.11 -1.35 -7.16
C GLU A 342 -23.23 -2.14 -7.82
N SER A 343 -22.90 -3.18 -8.57
CA SER A 343 -23.89 -4.04 -9.25
C SER A 343 -24.81 -4.75 -8.24
N LEU A 344 -24.26 -5.24 -7.13
CA LEU A 344 -25.06 -5.89 -6.08
C LEU A 344 -25.95 -4.92 -5.32
N ASN A 345 -25.46 -3.70 -5.02
CA ASN A 345 -26.28 -2.66 -4.39
C ASN A 345 -27.38 -2.17 -5.33
N GLY A 346 -27.11 -2.11 -6.64
CA GLY A 346 -28.05 -1.71 -7.68
C GLY A 346 -28.89 -2.85 -8.24
N ILE A 347 -28.93 -4.03 -7.60
CA ILE A 347 -29.50 -5.25 -8.19
C ILE A 347 -30.98 -5.10 -8.57
N GLU A 348 -31.76 -4.37 -7.77
CA GLU A 348 -33.17 -4.11 -8.05
C GLU A 348 -33.35 -3.33 -9.36
N THR A 349 -32.50 -2.33 -9.60
CA THR A 349 -32.51 -1.56 -10.86
C THR A 349 -32.08 -2.44 -12.02
N ILE A 350 -31.00 -3.23 -11.88
CA ILE A 350 -30.53 -4.11 -12.94
C ILE A 350 -31.63 -5.10 -13.36
N LYS A 351 -32.32 -5.71 -12.38
CA LYS A 351 -33.46 -6.61 -12.63
C LYS A 351 -34.65 -5.90 -13.27
N SER A 352 -35.00 -4.70 -12.79
CA SER A 352 -36.13 -3.93 -13.34
C SER A 352 -35.93 -3.55 -14.81
N TYR A 353 -34.67 -3.34 -15.23
CA TYR A 353 -34.32 -2.99 -16.60
C TYR A 353 -33.87 -4.18 -17.48
N ASN A 354 -33.89 -5.43 -16.97
CA ASN A 354 -33.29 -6.60 -17.64
C ASN A 354 -31.85 -6.34 -18.13
N GLY A 355 -31.07 -5.61 -17.33
CA GLY A 355 -29.73 -5.14 -17.67
C GLY A 355 -28.59 -6.11 -17.35
N GLU A 356 -28.89 -7.36 -16.97
CA GLU A 356 -27.89 -8.29 -16.44
C GLU A 356 -26.75 -8.55 -17.42
N ALA A 357 -27.05 -8.76 -18.71
CA ALA A 357 -26.04 -9.03 -19.73
C ALA A 357 -25.07 -7.85 -19.92
N VAL A 358 -25.58 -6.62 -19.86
CA VAL A 358 -24.78 -5.39 -20.01
C VAL A 358 -23.84 -5.22 -18.82
N VAL A 359 -24.36 -5.39 -17.61
CA VAL A 359 -23.56 -5.29 -16.39
C VAL A 359 -22.52 -6.41 -16.33
N TYR A 360 -22.91 -7.64 -16.69
CA TYR A 360 -22.00 -8.77 -16.78
C TYR A 360 -20.85 -8.49 -17.76
N GLN A 361 -21.16 -7.99 -18.96
CA GLN A 361 -20.15 -7.69 -19.97
C GLN A 361 -19.18 -6.59 -19.51
N ARG A 362 -19.65 -5.59 -18.77
CA ARG A 362 -18.79 -4.58 -18.14
C ARG A 362 -17.83 -5.23 -17.13
N VAL A 363 -18.35 -5.98 -16.17
CA VAL A 363 -17.54 -6.66 -15.14
C VAL A 363 -16.57 -7.66 -15.78
N ASP A 364 -16.98 -8.38 -16.82
CA ASP A 364 -16.14 -9.30 -17.59
C ASP A 364 -14.95 -8.56 -18.21
N SER A 365 -15.18 -7.41 -18.85
CA SER A 365 -14.10 -6.62 -19.45
C SER A 365 -13.09 -6.07 -18.41
N GLU A 366 -13.57 -5.66 -17.24
CA GLU A 366 -12.74 -5.21 -16.13
C GLU A 366 -11.95 -6.38 -15.53
N PHE A 367 -12.59 -7.55 -15.41
CA PHE A 367 -11.97 -8.77 -14.93
C PHE A 367 -10.87 -9.27 -15.88
N VAL A 368 -11.11 -9.26 -17.19
CA VAL A 368 -10.09 -9.55 -18.21
C VAL A 368 -8.90 -8.59 -18.08
N THR A 369 -9.15 -7.31 -17.79
CA THR A 369 -8.10 -6.32 -17.56
C THR A 369 -7.28 -6.67 -16.32
N LEU A 370 -7.94 -7.00 -15.20
CA LEU A 370 -7.28 -7.49 -13.98
C LEU A 370 -6.41 -8.72 -14.28
N MET A 371 -6.94 -9.72 -15.00
CA MET A 371 -6.21 -10.93 -15.37
C MET A 371 -4.97 -10.61 -16.20
N LYS A 372 -5.05 -9.69 -17.17
CA LYS A 372 -3.87 -9.24 -17.94
C LYS A 372 -2.81 -8.58 -17.05
N LYS A 373 -3.21 -7.75 -16.08
CA LYS A 373 -2.28 -7.10 -15.15
C LYS A 373 -1.65 -8.08 -14.17
N SER A 374 -2.44 -9.00 -13.61
CA SER A 374 -1.98 -10.06 -12.73
C SER A 374 -1.03 -11.03 -13.46
N PHE A 375 -1.35 -11.40 -14.70
CA PHE A 375 -0.48 -12.24 -15.53
C PHE A 375 0.88 -11.58 -15.81
N LYS A 376 0.89 -10.28 -16.11
CA LYS A 376 2.14 -9.53 -16.28
C LYS A 376 2.97 -9.49 -14.98
N SER A 377 2.33 -9.29 -13.84
CA SER A 377 2.95 -9.36 -12.50
C SER A 377 3.57 -10.75 -12.26
N GLY A 378 2.83 -11.82 -12.58
CA GLY A 378 3.29 -13.20 -12.47
C GLY A 378 4.43 -13.55 -13.42
N ILE A 379 4.44 -13.05 -14.67
CA ILE A 379 5.58 -13.25 -15.58
C ILE A 379 6.85 -12.61 -15.01
N LEU A 380 6.76 -11.40 -14.46
CA LEU A 380 7.91 -10.72 -13.86
C LEU A 380 8.47 -11.51 -12.67
N ASP A 381 7.60 -12.05 -11.83
CA ASP A 381 7.98 -12.94 -10.74
C ASP A 381 8.67 -14.21 -11.27
N ASN A 382 8.04 -14.92 -12.21
CA ASN A 382 8.57 -16.16 -12.79
C ASN A 382 9.94 -15.97 -13.43
N ILE A 383 10.14 -14.89 -14.21
CA ILE A 383 11.44 -14.59 -14.81
C ILE A 383 12.48 -14.33 -13.72
N GLN A 384 12.12 -13.55 -12.69
CA GLN A 384 13.04 -13.27 -11.59
C GLN A 384 13.43 -14.55 -10.83
N GLN A 385 12.46 -15.43 -10.56
CA GLN A 385 12.71 -16.72 -9.90
C GLN A 385 13.56 -17.64 -10.78
N ALA A 386 13.30 -17.71 -12.08
CA ALA A 386 14.11 -18.49 -13.02
C ALA A 386 15.56 -18.01 -13.05
N LEU A 387 15.80 -16.69 -13.06
CA LEU A 387 17.16 -16.12 -12.99
C LEU A 387 17.85 -16.45 -11.66
N LYS A 388 17.13 -16.35 -10.52
CA LYS A 388 17.66 -16.73 -9.20
C LYS A 388 18.02 -18.21 -9.13
N LEU A 389 17.17 -19.08 -9.68
CA LEU A 389 17.40 -20.52 -9.76
C LEU A 389 18.60 -20.84 -10.66
N ALA A 390 18.74 -20.17 -11.81
CA ALA A 390 19.88 -20.32 -12.69
C ALA A 390 21.20 -19.95 -11.98
N ILE A 391 21.23 -18.81 -11.27
CA ILE A 391 22.38 -18.41 -10.45
C ILE A 391 22.67 -19.47 -9.38
N GLN A 392 21.64 -20.00 -8.71
CA GLN A 392 21.79 -21.04 -7.69
C GLN A 392 22.44 -22.30 -8.28
N LEU A 393 21.90 -22.84 -9.37
CA LEU A 393 22.41 -24.05 -10.01
C LEU A 393 23.84 -23.87 -10.54
N ILE A 394 24.13 -22.72 -11.18
CA ILE A 394 25.47 -22.39 -11.66
C ILE A 394 26.45 -22.27 -10.48
N SER A 395 26.05 -21.60 -9.39
CA SER A 395 26.90 -21.46 -8.21
C SER A 395 27.20 -22.81 -7.55
N SER A 396 26.19 -23.67 -7.38
CA SER A 396 26.37 -25.02 -6.83
C SER A 396 27.28 -25.88 -7.71
N ALA A 397 27.12 -25.83 -9.03
CA ALA A 397 27.96 -26.57 -9.97
C ALA A 397 29.41 -26.09 -9.94
N LEU A 398 29.65 -24.77 -9.91
CA LEU A 398 30.99 -24.20 -9.84
C LEU A 398 31.68 -24.48 -8.50
N ILE A 399 30.94 -24.43 -7.39
CA ILE A 399 31.44 -24.79 -6.06
C ILE A 399 31.84 -26.27 -6.03
N LEU A 400 31.01 -27.16 -6.59
CA LEU A 400 31.37 -28.58 -6.69
C LEU A 400 32.60 -28.77 -7.58
N TRP A 401 32.66 -28.13 -8.74
CA TRP A 401 33.78 -28.29 -9.67
C TRP A 401 35.11 -27.82 -9.07
N LEU A 402 35.16 -26.60 -8.55
CA LEU A 402 36.37 -26.05 -7.90
C LEU A 402 36.69 -26.79 -6.59
N GLY A 403 35.67 -27.16 -5.84
CA GLY A 403 35.83 -27.98 -4.63
C GLY A 403 36.42 -29.35 -4.93
N SER A 404 36.00 -30.02 -6.01
CA SER A 404 36.59 -31.28 -6.45
C SER A 404 38.06 -31.13 -6.84
N ILE A 405 38.46 -30.02 -7.47
CA ILE A 405 39.87 -29.73 -7.74
C ILE A 405 40.64 -29.62 -6.42
N TYR A 406 40.10 -28.95 -5.39
CA TYR A 406 40.74 -28.88 -4.07
C TYR A 406 40.81 -30.22 -3.34
N VAL A 407 39.84 -31.11 -3.56
CA VAL A 407 39.92 -32.49 -3.06
C VAL A 407 41.06 -33.25 -3.74
N ILE A 408 41.19 -33.12 -5.06
CA ILE A 408 42.27 -33.76 -5.85
C ILE A 408 43.64 -33.22 -5.42
N GLU A 409 43.75 -31.92 -5.15
CA GLU A 409 44.97 -31.27 -4.63
C GLU A 409 45.25 -31.58 -3.14
N GLY A 410 44.35 -32.30 -2.45
CA GLY A 410 44.50 -32.65 -1.04
C GLY A 410 44.31 -31.49 -0.06
N LYS A 411 43.73 -30.37 -0.49
CA LYS A 411 43.47 -29.18 0.35
C LYS A 411 42.25 -29.36 1.26
N ILE A 412 41.25 -30.11 0.81
CA ILE A 412 40.04 -30.47 1.56
C ILE A 412 39.71 -31.95 1.37
N SER A 413 39.00 -32.57 2.30
CA SER A 413 38.51 -33.96 2.14
C SER A 413 37.25 -34.03 1.28
N LEU A 414 36.94 -35.24 0.78
CA LEU A 414 35.68 -35.48 0.07
C LEU A 414 34.48 -35.23 0.97
N GLY A 415 34.53 -35.67 2.23
CA GLY A 415 33.47 -35.42 3.22
C GLY A 415 33.27 -33.92 3.48
N GLN A 416 34.36 -33.14 3.59
CA GLN A 416 34.29 -31.68 3.72
C GLN A 416 33.56 -31.05 2.54
N LEU A 417 33.85 -31.48 1.31
CA LEU A 417 33.17 -30.94 0.11
C LEU A 417 31.66 -31.21 0.12
N ILE A 418 31.20 -32.43 0.44
CA ILE A 418 29.75 -32.67 0.44
C ILE A 418 29.07 -31.98 1.63
N THR A 419 29.73 -31.88 2.77
CA THR A 419 29.21 -31.10 3.91
C THR A 419 29.15 -29.62 3.60
N TYR A 420 30.13 -29.06 2.89
CA TYR A 420 30.08 -27.69 2.39
C TYR A 420 28.86 -27.49 1.48
N ASN A 421 28.61 -28.41 0.54
CA ASN A 421 27.46 -28.33 -0.34
C ASN A 421 26.12 -28.43 0.43
N ALA A 422 26.03 -29.31 1.42
CA ALA A 422 24.85 -29.42 2.28
C ALA A 422 24.61 -28.13 3.08
N LEU A 423 25.66 -27.54 3.65
CA LEU A 423 25.60 -26.27 4.38
C LEU A 423 25.26 -25.08 3.47
N LEU A 424 25.64 -25.13 2.20
CA LEU A 424 25.38 -24.06 1.23
C LEU A 424 23.88 -23.80 1.06
N VAL A 425 23.04 -24.85 1.13
CA VAL A 425 21.57 -24.71 1.06
C VAL A 425 21.06 -23.87 2.24
N PHE A 426 21.53 -24.18 3.45
CA PHE A 426 21.17 -23.45 4.68
C PHE A 426 21.70 -22.00 4.72
N PHE A 427 22.66 -21.65 3.86
CA PHE A 427 23.13 -20.29 3.68
C PHE A 427 22.32 -19.54 2.61
N THR A 428 22.04 -20.22 1.49
CA THR A 428 21.43 -19.62 0.30
C THR A 428 19.93 -19.36 0.49
N GLU A 429 19.20 -20.27 1.13
CA GLU A 429 17.75 -20.12 1.38
C GLU A 429 17.42 -18.87 2.21
N PRO A 430 18.02 -18.64 3.39
CA PRO A 430 17.83 -17.40 4.15
C PRO A 430 18.16 -16.13 3.37
N LEU A 431 19.23 -16.14 2.56
CA LEU A 431 19.57 -15.01 1.69
C LEU A 431 18.48 -14.74 0.66
N GLN A 432 17.95 -15.78 0.02
CA GLN A 432 16.84 -15.67 -0.93
C GLN A 432 15.57 -15.13 -0.24
N ASN A 433 15.27 -15.57 0.99
CA ASN A 433 14.14 -15.07 1.76
C ASN A 433 14.26 -13.56 2.06
N ILE A 434 15.43 -13.10 2.52
CA ILE A 434 15.73 -11.67 2.75
C ILE A 434 15.54 -10.87 1.46
N ILE A 435 16.01 -11.41 0.33
CA ILE A 435 15.85 -10.79 -0.98
C ILE A 435 14.38 -10.71 -1.39
N ASN A 436 13.63 -11.80 -1.21
CA ASN A 436 12.21 -11.91 -1.59
C ASN A 436 11.31 -11.03 -0.70
N LEU A 437 11.76 -10.73 0.53
CA LEU A 437 11.06 -9.81 1.43
C LEU A 437 10.81 -8.45 0.79
N GLN A 438 11.69 -7.99 -0.11
CA GLN A 438 11.56 -6.71 -0.78
C GLN A 438 10.21 -6.53 -1.49
N VAL A 439 9.74 -7.56 -2.21
CA VAL A 439 8.46 -7.50 -2.93
C VAL A 439 7.29 -7.40 -1.97
N LYS A 440 7.30 -8.20 -0.89
CA LYS A 440 6.28 -8.15 0.16
C LYS A 440 6.25 -6.79 0.86
N MET A 441 7.43 -6.23 1.18
CA MET A 441 7.56 -4.92 1.81
C MET A 441 7.06 -3.79 0.92
N GLN A 442 7.23 -3.88 -0.40
CA GLN A 442 6.64 -2.92 -1.34
C GLN A 442 5.11 -2.98 -1.34
N LYS A 443 4.52 -4.17 -1.46
CA LYS A 443 3.06 -4.36 -1.39
C LYS A 443 2.49 -3.82 -0.08
N ALA A 444 3.15 -4.13 1.03
CA ALA A 444 2.77 -3.62 2.35
C ALA A 444 2.93 -2.10 2.48
N ARG A 445 3.96 -1.50 1.88
CA ARG A 445 4.13 -0.04 1.89
C ARG A 445 2.97 0.67 1.17
N ILE A 446 2.53 0.12 0.04
CA ILE A 446 1.37 0.65 -0.70
C ILE A 446 0.10 0.49 0.14
N ALA A 447 -0.14 -0.71 0.69
CA ALA A 447 -1.28 -0.99 1.56
C ALA A 447 -1.28 -0.10 2.83
N ASN A 448 -0.12 0.12 3.46
CA ASN A 448 0.02 1.01 4.61
C ASN A 448 -0.32 2.45 4.28
N LYS A 449 0.19 2.98 3.16
CA LYS A 449 -0.20 4.32 2.70
C LYS A 449 -1.71 4.41 2.55
N ARG A 450 -2.32 3.39 1.93
CA ARG A 450 -3.76 3.30 1.69
C ARG A 450 -4.59 3.18 2.97
N LEU A 451 -4.08 2.50 4.01
CA LEU A 451 -4.74 2.34 5.30
C LEU A 451 -4.59 3.60 6.17
N ASN A 452 -3.39 4.19 6.20
CA ASN A 452 -3.13 5.42 6.97
C ASN A 452 -3.90 6.63 6.44
N GLU A 453 -4.29 6.63 5.16
CA GLU A 453 -5.21 7.61 4.61
C GLU A 453 -6.54 7.73 5.39
N ILE A 454 -6.99 6.66 6.04
CA ILE A 454 -8.20 6.65 6.86
C ILE A 454 -7.83 6.80 8.34
N MET A 455 -6.79 6.10 8.81
CA MET A 455 -6.37 6.16 10.22
C MET A 455 -5.92 7.55 10.66
N SER A 456 -5.44 8.39 9.74
CA SER A 456 -5.04 9.76 10.05
C SER A 456 -6.20 10.77 10.08
N ILE A 457 -7.42 10.37 9.70
CA ILE A 457 -8.60 11.24 9.80
C ILE A 457 -9.00 11.35 11.27
N SER A 458 -9.21 12.59 11.74
CA SER A 458 -9.59 12.84 13.12
C SER A 458 -10.98 12.28 13.44
N SER A 459 -11.10 11.66 14.61
CA SER A 459 -12.37 11.20 15.19
C SER A 459 -13.32 12.39 15.42
N GLU A 460 -14.62 12.14 15.33
CA GLU A 460 -15.67 13.13 15.63
C GLU A 460 -15.61 13.61 17.08
N LYS A 461 -15.33 12.68 18.00
CA LYS A 461 -14.93 13.01 19.36
C LYS A 461 -13.47 13.43 19.29
N GLY A 462 -13.19 14.73 19.26
CA GLY A 462 -11.82 15.22 19.38
C GLY A 462 -11.19 14.79 20.71
N ASP A 463 -9.86 14.85 20.81
CA ASP A 463 -9.08 14.45 22.01
C ASP A 463 -9.42 15.26 23.29
N LYS A 464 -10.38 16.19 23.23
CA LYS A 464 -10.73 17.15 24.29
C LYS A 464 -12.22 17.37 24.50
N GLU A 465 -13.10 16.42 24.19
CA GLU A 465 -14.46 16.49 24.74
C GLU A 465 -14.45 16.05 26.20
N LYS A 466 -14.42 17.03 27.11
CA LYS A 466 -14.96 16.87 28.46
C LYS A 466 -16.35 16.28 28.28
N THR A 467 -16.61 15.11 28.87
CA THR A 467 -17.97 14.64 29.13
C THR A 467 -18.68 15.76 29.88
N LEU A 468 -19.44 16.58 29.15
CA LEU A 468 -20.33 17.53 29.78
C LEU A 468 -21.33 16.66 30.55
N ASN A 469 -21.35 16.80 31.87
CA ASN A 469 -22.44 16.27 32.69
C ASN A 469 -23.69 17.09 32.34
N ILE A 470 -24.30 16.76 31.20
CA ILE A 470 -25.54 17.40 30.74
C ILE A 470 -26.62 16.94 31.69
N SER A 471 -27.03 17.81 32.62
CA SER A 471 -28.22 17.59 33.45
C SER A 471 -29.44 17.46 32.53
N GLU A 472 -30.37 16.56 32.85
CA GLU A 472 -31.64 16.36 32.14
C GLU A 472 -32.44 17.67 31.96
N THR A 473 -32.18 18.67 32.79
CA THR A 473 -32.77 20.03 32.69
C THR A 473 -32.44 20.78 31.40
N TYR A 474 -31.42 20.38 30.64
CA TYR A 474 -31.08 21.01 29.35
C TYR A 474 -32.11 20.72 28.25
N PHE A 475 -32.77 19.56 28.28
CA PHE A 475 -33.77 19.18 27.27
C PHE A 475 -35.13 19.85 27.47
N ASN A 476 -35.32 20.57 28.57
CA ASN A 476 -36.54 21.32 28.89
C ASN A 476 -36.50 22.79 28.42
N LYS A 477 -35.47 23.18 27.65
CA LYS A 477 -35.26 24.56 27.19
C LYS A 477 -35.72 24.76 25.75
N GLU A 478 -36.05 26.01 25.42
CA GLU A 478 -36.33 26.43 24.04
C GLU A 478 -35.10 26.18 23.15
N ILE A 479 -35.34 25.63 21.97
CA ILE A 479 -34.33 25.47 20.93
C ILE A 479 -34.40 26.69 20.03
N LYS A 480 -33.31 27.45 19.93
CA LYS A 480 -33.21 28.64 19.08
C LYS A 480 -32.09 28.46 18.06
N LEU A 481 -32.42 28.59 16.77
CA LEU A 481 -31.43 28.74 15.70
C LEU A 481 -31.44 30.20 15.22
N GLU A 482 -30.27 30.80 15.09
CA GLU A 482 -30.10 32.18 14.61
C GLU A 482 -29.18 32.20 13.39
N LYS A 483 -29.70 32.70 12.27
CA LYS A 483 -28.98 32.96 11.01
C LYS A 483 -28.08 31.80 10.57
N VAL A 484 -28.56 30.58 10.72
CA VAL A 484 -27.79 29.39 10.40
C VAL A 484 -27.70 29.21 8.88
N THR A 485 -26.46 29.23 8.39
CA THR A 485 -26.13 28.92 6.99
C THR A 485 -25.32 27.65 6.93
N PHE A 486 -25.67 26.74 6.02
CA PHE A 486 -25.03 25.44 5.92
C PHE A 486 -24.93 24.94 4.47
N SER A 487 -23.74 24.44 4.12
CA SER A 487 -23.40 23.79 2.86
C SER A 487 -22.71 22.44 3.12
N TYR A 488 -22.98 21.43 2.28
CA TYR A 488 -22.11 20.26 2.21
C TYR A 488 -20.92 20.58 1.30
N ASN A 489 -19.68 20.34 1.78
CA ASN A 489 -18.46 20.22 0.97
C ASN A 489 -18.17 21.35 -0.04
N MET A 490 -17.88 22.58 0.40
CA MET A 490 -17.50 23.73 -0.46
C MET A 490 -18.38 23.90 -1.72
N LYS A 491 -19.68 23.60 -1.59
CA LYS A 491 -20.72 23.80 -2.60
C LYS A 491 -21.69 24.90 -2.14
N LEU A 492 -22.63 25.24 -3.01
CA LEU A 492 -23.68 26.22 -2.70
C LEU A 492 -24.42 25.86 -1.39
N PRO A 493 -24.71 26.85 -0.53
CA PRO A 493 -25.38 26.62 0.73
C PRO A 493 -26.83 26.15 0.51
N ILE A 494 -27.15 25.02 1.14
CA ILE A 494 -28.48 24.40 1.14
C ILE A 494 -29.40 25.10 2.13
N LEU A 495 -28.86 25.49 3.29
CA LEU A 495 -29.55 26.32 4.28
C LEU A 495 -28.93 27.71 4.23
N LYS A 496 -29.75 28.75 4.09
CA LYS A 496 -29.29 30.16 4.04
C LYS A 496 -30.01 30.95 5.12
N GLU A 497 -29.25 31.46 6.09
CA GLU A 497 -29.71 32.36 7.15
C GLU A 497 -30.97 31.91 7.90
N ILE A 498 -31.12 30.60 8.13
CA ILE A 498 -32.31 30.04 8.76
C ILE A 498 -32.36 30.45 10.23
N SER A 499 -33.48 31.06 10.64
CA SER A 499 -33.74 31.46 12.02
C SER A 499 -35.12 30.99 12.46
N PHE A 500 -35.20 30.20 13.53
CA PHE A 500 -36.47 29.79 14.12
C PHE A 500 -36.30 29.39 15.60
N LYS A 501 -37.44 29.26 16.28
CA LYS A 501 -37.54 28.87 17.69
C LYS A 501 -38.50 27.69 17.84
N ILE A 502 -38.13 26.70 18.64
CA ILE A 502 -38.99 25.58 19.02
C ILE A 502 -39.17 25.63 20.53
N ALA A 503 -40.41 25.86 20.97
CA ALA A 503 -40.78 25.84 22.37
C ALA A 503 -40.66 24.42 22.96
N PRO A 504 -40.33 24.29 24.26
CA PRO A 504 -40.26 22.98 24.90
C PRO A 504 -41.62 22.27 24.84
N TYR A 505 -41.58 20.95 24.68
CA TYR A 505 -42.77 20.07 24.58
C TYR A 505 -43.75 20.39 23.43
N SER A 506 -43.30 21.15 22.41
CA SER A 506 -44.11 21.45 21.24
C SER A 506 -43.95 20.41 20.12
N LYS A 507 -45.00 20.21 19.32
CA LYS A 507 -44.95 19.41 18.09
C LYS A 507 -44.80 20.35 16.90
N VAL A 508 -43.63 20.33 16.26
CA VAL A 508 -43.33 21.19 15.11
C VAL A 508 -43.20 20.34 13.85
N ALA A 509 -43.85 20.76 12.77
CA ALA A 509 -43.74 20.12 11.46
C ALA A 509 -42.84 20.94 10.53
N LEU A 510 -41.84 20.30 9.93
CA LEU A 510 -40.98 20.89 8.89
C LEU A 510 -41.54 20.55 7.51
N VAL A 511 -42.11 21.54 6.82
CA VAL A 511 -42.78 21.36 5.51
C VAL A 511 -42.02 22.13 4.42
N GLY A 512 -42.01 21.60 3.20
CA GLY A 512 -41.37 22.22 2.04
C GLY A 512 -41.20 21.26 0.87
N VAL A 513 -40.83 21.77 -0.30
CA VAL A 513 -40.65 20.98 -1.53
C VAL A 513 -39.52 19.95 -1.41
N SER A 514 -39.59 18.84 -2.16
CA SER A 514 -38.50 17.84 -2.16
C SER A 514 -37.16 18.50 -2.51
N GLY A 515 -36.08 18.12 -1.81
CA GLY A 515 -34.76 18.74 -1.99
C GLY A 515 -34.54 20.08 -1.27
N SER A 516 -35.52 20.65 -0.59
CA SER A 516 -35.40 21.95 0.12
C SER A 516 -34.50 21.97 1.36
N GLY A 517 -33.76 20.89 1.65
CA GLY A 517 -32.87 20.81 2.83
C GLY A 517 -33.53 20.36 4.15
N LYS A 518 -34.81 19.92 4.15
CA LYS A 518 -35.52 19.44 5.36
C LYS A 518 -34.75 18.34 6.11
N SER A 519 -34.33 17.29 5.41
CA SER A 519 -33.58 16.19 6.01
C SER A 519 -32.18 16.63 6.45
N THR A 520 -31.60 17.64 5.81
CA THR A 520 -30.32 18.23 6.21
C THR A 520 -30.45 18.97 7.53
N LEU A 521 -31.51 19.77 7.70
CA LEU A 521 -31.81 20.45 8.95
C LEU A 521 -32.03 19.45 10.08
N ALA A 522 -32.81 18.38 9.84
CA ALA A 522 -33.04 17.31 10.80
C ALA A 522 -31.74 16.57 11.19
N LYS A 523 -30.90 16.20 10.21
CA LYS A 523 -29.60 15.55 10.47
C LYS A 523 -28.67 16.41 11.32
N ARG A 524 -28.65 17.73 11.09
CA ARG A 524 -27.86 18.67 11.90
C ARG A 524 -28.34 18.72 13.34
N PHE A 525 -29.67 18.72 13.52
CA PHE A 525 -30.28 18.67 14.84
C PHE A 525 -29.86 17.44 15.66
N CYS A 526 -29.78 16.26 15.02
CA CYS A 526 -29.45 15.01 15.70
C CYS A 526 -27.94 14.73 15.87
N CYS A 527 -27.10 15.11 14.91
CA CYS A 527 -25.73 14.57 14.82
C CYS A 527 -24.61 15.56 15.14
N LYS A 528 -24.88 16.88 15.17
CA LYS A 528 -23.88 17.89 15.54
C LYS A 528 -24.60 19.13 16.05
N VAL A 529 -24.67 19.27 17.38
CA VAL A 529 -25.24 20.49 17.99
C VAL A 529 -24.33 21.67 17.62
N PHE A 530 -24.95 22.78 17.22
CA PHE A 530 -24.31 24.01 16.74
C PHE A 530 -23.33 24.64 17.74
#